data_AF-A0A936GAA7-F1
#
_entry.id   AF-A0A936GAA7-F1
#
_cell.length_a   1.000
_cell.length_b   1.000
_cell.length_c   1.000
_cell.angle_alpha   90.00
_cell.angle_beta   90.00
_cell.angle_gamma   90.00
#
_symmetry.space_group_name_H-M   'P 1'
#
loop_
_entity.id
_entity.type
_entity.pdbx_description
1 polymer ?
#
loop_
_entity_poly.entity_id
_entity_poly.type
_entity_poly.pdbx_seq_one_letter_code
_entity_poly.pdbx_strand_id
1 'polypeptide(L)'
;MVAKTRFWLDVFIFTGFLVALEPKFTGKQLHEWLLMAGVGTLLIHFLFHWEWLIKISLNFFKNVFHISRLNYVVAIVIFIGFITIITSGLMISKSFLPYFGIKVAESRGWESIHELASNLTLVLVAFHFALHWEWVWRTFNQILTGIIRPKSAQAAGAFANPDEGLEGE
;
A
#
# COMPACT_ATOMS: atom_id res chain seq x y z
N MET A 1 -11.60 -4.60 13.18
CA MET A 1 -10.44 -5.49 12.89
C MET A 1 -9.27 -5.09 13.77
N VAL A 2 -8.56 -6.06 14.36
CA VAL A 2 -7.37 -5.82 15.20
C VAL A 2 -6.22 -5.34 14.31
N ALA A 3 -5.41 -4.38 14.77
CA ALA A 3 -4.31 -3.78 13.99
C ALA A 3 -3.33 -4.83 13.39
N LYS A 4 -3.16 -5.96 14.08
CA LYS A 4 -2.36 -7.10 13.66
C LYS A 4 -2.83 -7.69 12.32
N THR A 5 -4.14 -7.82 12.10
CA THR A 5 -4.69 -8.39 10.85
C THR A 5 -4.42 -7.49 9.65
N ARG A 6 -4.49 -6.16 9.85
CA ARG A 6 -4.21 -5.17 8.80
C ARG A 6 -2.75 -5.20 8.37
N PHE A 7 -1.84 -5.22 9.35
CA PHE A 7 -0.41 -5.33 9.08
C PHE A 7 -0.06 -6.59 8.28
N TRP A 8 -0.59 -7.76 8.65
CA TRP A 8 -0.34 -9.00 7.91
C TRP A 8 -0.92 -9.00 6.50
N LEU A 9 -2.08 -8.37 6.31
CA LEU A 9 -2.66 -8.18 4.97
C LEU A 9 -1.74 -7.31 4.10
N ASP A 10 -1.23 -6.21 4.65
CA ASP A 10 -0.32 -5.30 3.94
C ASP A 10 1.00 -5.99 3.57
N VAL A 11 1.57 -6.77 4.50
CA VAL A 11 2.76 -7.59 4.24
C VAL A 11 2.48 -8.61 3.14
N PHE A 12 1.36 -9.32 3.20
CA PHE A 12 1.00 -10.31 2.19
C PHE A 12 0.86 -9.68 0.79
N ILE A 13 0.17 -8.54 0.70
CA ILE A 13 0.01 -7.78 -0.55
C ILE A 13 1.36 -7.32 -1.07
N PHE A 14 2.21 -6.77 -0.21
CA PHE A 14 3.54 -6.29 -0.58
C PHE A 14 4.43 -7.43 -1.08
N THR A 15 4.46 -8.56 -0.39
CA THR A 15 5.21 -9.74 -0.84
C THR A 15 4.68 -10.28 -2.16
N GLY A 16 3.36 -10.37 -2.32
CA GLY A 16 2.74 -10.78 -3.59
C GLY A 16 3.10 -9.84 -4.75
N PHE A 17 3.11 -8.53 -4.50
CA PHE A 17 3.56 -7.53 -5.46
C PHE A 17 5.02 -7.72 -5.85
N LEU A 18 5.93 -7.94 -4.89
CA LEU A 18 7.35 -8.18 -5.16
C LEU A 18 7.58 -9.42 -6.02
N VAL A 19 6.84 -10.50 -5.76
CA VAL A 19 6.91 -11.72 -6.58
C VAL A 19 6.41 -11.46 -8.01
N ALA A 20 5.37 -10.62 -8.16
CA ALA A 20 4.84 -10.25 -9.45
C ALA A 20 5.78 -9.34 -10.27
N LEU A 21 6.73 -8.63 -9.64
CA LEU A 21 7.63 -7.70 -10.35
C LEU A 21 8.60 -8.36 -11.34
N GLU A 22 8.88 -9.66 -11.19
CA GLU A 22 9.81 -10.36 -12.08
C GLU A 22 9.09 -11.44 -12.90
N PRO A 23 8.66 -11.12 -14.15
CA PRO A 23 8.03 -12.08 -15.04
C PRO A 23 8.93 -13.28 -15.38
N LYS A 24 10.26 -13.10 -15.35
CA LYS A 24 11.21 -14.20 -15.62
C LYS A 24 11.24 -15.23 -14.51
N PHE A 25 10.92 -14.82 -13.28
CA PHE A 25 10.89 -15.70 -12.11
C PHE A 25 9.60 -16.53 -12.05
N THR A 26 8.47 -15.91 -12.41
CA THR A 26 7.14 -16.53 -12.35
C THR A 26 6.74 -17.25 -13.65
N GLY A 27 7.31 -16.85 -14.77
CA GLY A 27 6.90 -17.29 -16.11
C GLY A 27 5.69 -16.49 -16.61
N LYS A 28 5.64 -16.24 -17.92
CA LYS A 28 4.67 -15.31 -18.53
C LYS A 28 3.21 -15.64 -18.20
N GLN A 29 2.86 -16.93 -18.24
CA GLN A 29 1.53 -17.40 -17.88
C GLN A 29 1.21 -17.07 -16.42
N LEU A 30 2.06 -17.49 -15.49
CA LEU A 30 1.81 -17.32 -14.06
C LEU A 30 1.80 -15.83 -13.68
N HIS A 31 2.65 -15.02 -14.29
CA HIS A 31 2.67 -13.57 -14.12
C HIS A 31 1.32 -12.92 -14.46
N GLU A 32 0.71 -13.28 -15.59
CA GLU A 32 -0.62 -12.78 -15.97
C GLU A 32 -1.71 -13.20 -14.96
N TRP A 33 -1.67 -14.44 -14.46
CA TRP A 33 -2.63 -14.92 -13.46
C TRP A 33 -2.41 -14.33 -12.06
N LEU A 34 -1.16 -14.14 -11.66
CA LEU A 34 -0.79 -13.48 -10.40
C LEU A 34 -1.23 -12.03 -10.39
N LEU A 35 -1.10 -11.33 -11.53
CA LEU A 35 -1.65 -9.98 -11.70
C LEU A 35 -3.17 -9.97 -11.48
N MET A 36 -3.90 -10.92 -12.07
CA MET A 36 -5.36 -11.01 -11.89
C MET A 36 -5.78 -11.35 -10.45
N ALA A 37 -5.05 -12.24 -9.77
CA ALA A 37 -5.23 -12.48 -8.34
C ALA A 37 -4.90 -11.22 -7.51
N GLY A 38 -3.89 -10.47 -7.92
CA GLY A 38 -3.51 -9.18 -7.35
C GLY A 38 -4.62 -8.13 -7.48
N VAL A 39 -5.33 -8.06 -8.61
CA VAL A 39 -6.51 -7.20 -8.79
C VAL A 39 -7.57 -7.50 -7.73
N GLY A 40 -7.93 -8.77 -7.59
CA GLY A 40 -8.92 -9.20 -6.58
C GLY A 40 -8.48 -8.83 -5.16
N THR A 41 -7.20 -9.03 -4.86
CA THR A 41 -6.63 -8.69 -3.55
C THR A 41 -6.64 -7.18 -3.28
N LEU A 42 -6.28 -6.35 -4.27
CA LEU A 42 -6.32 -4.89 -4.16
C LEU A 42 -7.75 -4.37 -3.98
N LEU A 43 -8.72 -4.93 -4.70
CA LEU A 43 -10.13 -4.58 -4.53
C LEU A 43 -10.63 -4.92 -3.13
N ILE A 44 -10.29 -6.11 -2.62
CA ILE A 44 -10.65 -6.53 -1.25
C ILE A 44 -9.99 -5.61 -0.23
N HIS A 45 -8.70 -5.31 -0.38
CA HIS A 45 -7.99 -4.37 0.47
C HIS A 45 -8.69 -3.00 0.48
N PHE A 46 -9.00 -2.46 -0.70
CA PHE A 46 -9.70 -1.18 -0.82
C PHE A 46 -11.07 -1.17 -0.15
N LEU A 47 -11.89 -2.22 -0.34
CA LEU A 47 -13.19 -2.38 0.32
C LEU A 47 -13.06 -2.42 1.84
N PHE A 48 -12.05 -3.12 2.37
CA PHE A 48 -11.78 -3.15 3.82
C PHE A 48 -11.30 -1.80 4.37
N HIS A 49 -10.69 -0.97 3.53
CA HIS A 49 -10.20 0.36 3.88
C HIS A 49 -11.18 1.50 3.48
N TRP A 50 -12.41 1.18 3.08
CA TRP A 50 -13.40 2.15 2.61
C TRP A 50 -13.71 3.27 3.63
N GLU A 51 -13.85 2.93 4.91
CA GLU A 51 -14.07 3.93 5.96
C GLU A 51 -12.86 4.86 6.16
N TRP A 52 -11.65 4.34 5.98
CA TRP A 52 -10.43 5.13 6.06
C TRP A 52 -10.35 6.13 4.91
N LEU A 53 -10.74 5.71 3.70
CA LEU A 53 -10.82 6.56 2.53
C LEU A 53 -11.77 7.73 2.77
N ILE A 54 -13.00 7.46 3.21
CA ILE A 54 -13.99 8.51 3.51
C ILE A 54 -13.46 9.46 4.60
N LYS A 55 -12.90 8.93 5.68
CA LYS A 55 -12.33 9.76 6.77
C LYS A 55 -11.21 10.66 6.26
N ILE A 56 -10.35 10.16 5.40
CA ILE A 56 -9.27 10.95 4.80
C ILE A 56 -9.81 11.99 3.83
N SER A 57 -10.74 11.64 2.96
CA SER A 57 -11.36 12.59 2.01
C SER A 57 -12.05 13.73 2.75
N LEU A 58 -12.72 13.45 3.87
CA LEU A 58 -13.36 14.47 4.71
C LEU A 58 -12.36 15.31 5.51
N ASN A 59 -11.27 14.70 5.99
CA ASN A 59 -10.25 15.41 6.78
C ASN A 59 -9.29 16.24 5.91
N PHE A 60 -9.17 15.92 4.62
CA PHE A 60 -8.41 16.69 3.63
C PHE A 60 -8.90 18.14 3.53
N PHE A 61 -10.20 18.37 3.68
CA PHE A 61 -10.79 19.71 3.64
C PHE A 61 -10.70 20.48 4.97
N LYS A 62 -10.25 19.85 6.07
CA LYS A 62 -10.46 20.37 7.44
C LYS A 62 -9.22 20.83 8.23
N ASN A 63 -8.05 21.01 7.61
CA ASN A 63 -6.74 21.29 8.23
C ASN A 63 -5.95 20.05 8.68
N VAL A 64 -4.87 19.72 7.97
CA VAL A 64 -3.64 19.16 8.59
C VAL A 64 -2.41 19.48 7.72
N PHE A 65 -1.30 19.82 8.39
CA PHE A 65 0.02 20.18 7.88
C PHE A 65 0.59 19.29 6.75
N HIS A 66 1.46 19.89 5.92
CA HIS A 66 2.02 19.44 4.62
C HIS A 66 2.28 17.94 4.40
N ILE A 67 2.80 17.20 5.39
CA ILE A 67 3.14 15.77 5.24
C ILE A 67 1.90 14.89 5.04
N SER A 68 0.77 15.21 5.68
CA SER A 68 -0.46 14.40 5.52
C SER A 68 -1.03 14.51 4.10
N ARG A 69 -0.89 15.68 3.47
CA ARG A 69 -1.29 15.92 2.08
C ARG A 69 -0.38 15.21 1.08
N LEU A 70 0.93 15.22 1.29
CA LEU A 70 1.87 14.51 0.42
C LEU A 70 1.60 13.01 0.45
N ASN A 71 1.43 12.41 1.63
CA ASN A 71 1.11 11.00 1.77
C ASN A 71 -0.19 10.63 1.03
N TYR A 72 -1.21 11.49 1.13
CA TYR A 72 -2.47 11.29 0.43
C TYR A 72 -2.33 11.36 -1.09
N VAL A 73 -1.61 12.38 -1.60
CA VAL A 73 -1.37 12.53 -3.04
C VAL A 73 -0.58 11.33 -3.57
N VAL A 74 0.49 10.93 -2.90
CA VAL A 74 1.29 9.75 -3.27
C VAL A 74 0.41 8.50 -3.32
N ALA A 75 -0.45 8.29 -2.32
CA ALA A 75 -1.37 7.15 -2.28
C ALA A 75 -2.37 7.16 -3.46
N ILE A 76 -2.95 8.32 -3.80
CA ILE A 76 -3.84 8.44 -4.97
C ILE A 76 -3.08 8.15 -6.27
N VAL A 77 -1.89 8.70 -6.44
CA VAL A 77 -1.11 8.51 -7.68
C VAL A 77 -0.73 7.04 -7.83
N ILE A 78 -0.34 6.36 -6.74
CA ILE A 78 -0.10 4.91 -6.74
C ILE A 78 -1.36 4.14 -7.13
N PHE A 79 -2.52 4.52 -6.58
CA PHE A 79 -3.79 3.87 -6.91
C PHE A 79 -4.14 4.00 -8.39
N ILE A 80 -4.00 5.20 -8.97
CA ILE A 80 -4.17 5.43 -10.41
C ILE A 80 -3.15 4.59 -11.20
N GLY A 81 -1.89 4.56 -10.76
CA GLY A 81 -0.83 3.76 -11.36
C GLY A 81 -1.20 2.27 -11.43
N PHE A 82 -1.73 1.70 -10.35
CA PHE A 82 -2.22 0.32 -10.34
C PHE A 82 -3.37 0.10 -11.32
N ILE A 83 -4.35 1.01 -11.39
CA ILE A 83 -5.45 0.91 -12.39
C ILE A 83 -4.88 0.88 -13.81
N THR A 84 -3.91 1.76 -14.11
CA THR A 84 -3.26 1.82 -15.42
C THR A 84 -2.49 0.54 -15.73
N ILE A 85 -1.71 0.00 -14.79
CA ILE A 85 -0.97 -1.27 -14.94
C ILE A 85 -1.94 -2.42 -15.20
N ILE A 86 -3.01 -2.53 -14.42
CA ILE A 86 -4.01 -3.61 -14.55
C ILE A 86 -4.70 -3.53 -15.91
N THR A 87 -5.16 -2.35 -16.29
CA THR A 87 -5.88 -2.14 -17.56
C THR A 87 -4.99 -2.43 -18.75
N SER A 88 -3.78 -1.87 -18.77
CA SER A 88 -2.81 -2.11 -19.85
C SER A 88 -2.34 -3.57 -19.88
N GLY A 89 -2.16 -4.21 -18.71
CA GLY A 89 -1.78 -5.61 -18.56
C GLY A 89 -2.82 -6.57 -19.12
N LEU A 90 -4.09 -6.27 -18.89
CA LEU A 90 -5.21 -6.98 -19.52
C LEU A 90 -5.13 -6.85 -21.05
N MET A 91 -4.91 -5.64 -21.58
CA MET A 91 -4.87 -5.41 -23.03
C MET A 91 -3.70 -6.10 -23.75
N ILE A 92 -2.58 -6.36 -23.06
CA ILE A 92 -1.42 -7.09 -23.61
C ILE A 92 -1.42 -8.59 -23.26
N SER A 93 -2.39 -9.06 -22.48
CA SER A 93 -2.44 -10.45 -22.02
C SER A 93 -2.54 -11.40 -23.19
N LYS A 94 -1.63 -12.39 -23.22
CA LYS A 94 -1.62 -13.43 -24.27
C LYS A 94 -2.27 -14.73 -23.82
N SER A 95 -2.66 -14.84 -22.55
CA SER A 95 -3.22 -16.07 -22.00
C SER A 95 -4.55 -15.91 -21.26
N PHE A 96 -4.72 -14.83 -20.50
CA PHE A 96 -5.92 -14.61 -19.68
C PHE A 96 -7.14 -14.24 -20.52
N LEU A 97 -7.06 -13.19 -21.35
CA LEU A 97 -8.19 -12.80 -22.21
C LEU A 97 -8.56 -13.87 -23.25
N PRO A 98 -7.59 -14.52 -23.94
CA PRO A 98 -7.91 -15.62 -24.86
C PRO A 98 -8.57 -16.81 -24.19
N TYR A 99 -8.30 -17.09 -22.90
CA TYR A 99 -8.98 -18.15 -22.14
C TYR A 99 -10.51 -17.93 -22.07
N PHE A 100 -10.95 -16.67 -22.05
CA PHE A 100 -12.38 -16.31 -22.10
C PHE A 100 -12.91 -16.06 -23.52
N GLY A 101 -12.12 -16.39 -24.55
CA GLY A 101 -12.48 -16.17 -25.96
C GLY A 101 -12.39 -14.72 -26.43
N ILE A 102 -11.84 -13.81 -25.62
CA ILE A 102 -11.67 -12.40 -25.97
C ILE A 102 -10.33 -12.23 -26.69
N LYS A 103 -10.37 -11.73 -27.93
CA LYS A 103 -9.18 -11.40 -28.70
C LYS A 103 -8.99 -9.89 -28.73
N VAL A 104 -7.86 -9.43 -28.20
CA VAL A 104 -7.47 -8.02 -28.25
C VAL A 104 -6.35 -7.88 -29.29
N ALA A 105 -6.39 -6.81 -30.08
CA ALA A 105 -5.34 -6.53 -31.04
C ALA A 105 -4.04 -6.18 -30.30
N GLU A 106 -2.95 -6.82 -30.68
CA GLU A 106 -1.63 -6.46 -30.15
C GLU A 106 -1.32 -5.01 -30.51
N SER A 107 -1.04 -4.20 -29.50
CA SER A 107 -0.67 -2.79 -29.68
C SER A 107 0.54 -2.48 -28.83
N ARG A 108 1.58 -2.00 -29.50
CA ARG A 108 2.81 -1.52 -28.86
C ARG A 108 2.55 -0.36 -27.88
N GLY A 109 1.46 0.39 -28.08
CA GLY A 109 1.05 1.45 -27.16
C GLY A 109 0.67 0.92 -25.78
N TRP A 110 -0.04 -0.22 -25.71
CA TRP A 110 -0.40 -0.82 -24.42
C TRP A 110 0.82 -1.38 -23.69
N GLU A 111 1.77 -1.97 -24.41
CA GLU A 111 3.04 -2.45 -23.83
C GLU A 111 3.84 -1.29 -23.22
N SER A 112 3.98 -0.18 -23.96
CA SER A 112 4.68 1.01 -23.48
C SER A 112 4.00 1.68 -22.28
N ILE A 113 2.67 1.78 -22.29
CA ILE A 113 1.90 2.29 -21.14
C ILE A 113 2.10 1.37 -19.93
N HIS A 114 2.05 0.05 -20.13
CA HIS A 114 2.23 -0.92 -19.05
C HIS A 114 3.61 -0.81 -18.41
N GLU A 115 4.67 -0.79 -19.23
CA GLU A 115 6.06 -0.68 -18.76
C GLU A 115 6.35 0.65 -18.04
N LEU A 116 5.88 1.77 -18.61
CA LEU A 116 6.04 3.07 -17.97
C LEU A 116 5.28 3.14 -16.65
N ALA A 117 4.03 2.69 -16.64
CA ALA A 117 3.19 2.70 -15.44
C ALA A 117 3.76 1.77 -14.36
N SER A 118 4.25 0.58 -14.71
CA SER A 118 4.86 -0.35 -13.75
C SER A 118 6.11 0.24 -13.10
N ASN A 119 7.00 0.82 -13.91
CA ASN A 119 8.24 1.41 -13.41
C ASN A 119 7.98 2.62 -12.51
N LEU A 120 7.10 3.54 -12.93
CA LEU A 120 6.74 4.70 -12.12
C LEU A 120 6.03 4.31 -10.82
N THR A 121 5.08 3.38 -10.89
CA THR A 121 4.35 2.93 -9.70
C THR A 121 5.27 2.22 -8.73
N LEU A 122 6.24 1.44 -9.21
CA LEU A 122 7.26 0.80 -8.36
C LEU A 122 8.06 1.84 -7.57
N VAL A 123 8.55 2.90 -8.24
CA VAL A 123 9.29 3.99 -7.58
C VAL A 123 8.40 4.70 -6.57
N LEU A 124 7.14 4.97 -6.90
CA LEU A 124 6.19 5.62 -5.99
C LEU A 124 5.87 4.75 -4.78
N VAL A 125 5.71 3.44 -4.95
CA VAL A 125 5.50 2.49 -3.83
C VAL A 125 6.71 2.47 -2.91
N ALA A 126 7.93 2.45 -3.46
CA ALA A 126 9.16 2.52 -2.67
C ALA A 126 9.25 3.86 -1.89
N PHE A 127 8.90 4.97 -2.55
CA PHE A 127 8.84 6.28 -1.90
C PHE A 127 7.77 6.33 -0.79
N HIS A 128 6.58 5.80 -1.04
CA HIS A 128 5.52 5.68 -0.05
C HIS A 128 5.96 4.86 1.15
N PHE A 129 6.61 3.72 0.92
CA PHE A 129 7.17 2.90 1.99
C PHE A 129 8.21 3.67 2.82
N ALA A 130 9.10 4.42 2.18
CA ALA A 130 10.10 5.25 2.86
C ALA A 130 9.44 6.34 3.73
N LEU A 131 8.36 6.97 3.28
CA LEU A 131 7.58 7.94 4.07
C LEU A 131 6.97 7.32 5.34
N HIS A 132 6.74 6.00 5.34
CA HIS A 132 6.16 5.26 6.47
C HIS A 132 7.19 4.45 7.28
N TRP A 133 8.50 4.60 7.01
CA TRP A 133 9.56 3.78 7.62
C TRP A 133 9.56 3.80 9.15
N GLU A 134 9.36 4.96 9.79
CA GLU A 134 9.31 5.06 11.26
C GLU A 134 8.17 4.21 11.86
N TRP A 135 7.01 4.19 11.21
CA TRP A 135 5.87 3.39 11.66
C TRP A 135 6.14 1.89 11.47
N VAL A 136 6.76 1.51 10.34
CA VAL A 136 7.15 0.12 10.06
C VAL A 136 8.12 -0.37 11.13
N TRP A 137 9.19 0.37 11.40
CA TRP A 137 10.19 0.01 12.41
C TRP A 137 9.60 -0.09 13.81
N ARG A 138 8.75 0.86 14.21
CA ARG A 138 8.04 0.81 15.50
C ARG A 138 7.14 -0.41 15.62
N THR A 139 6.36 -0.72 14.58
CA THR A 139 5.45 -1.86 14.57
C THR A 139 6.23 -3.17 14.63
N PHE A 140 7.33 -3.27 13.88
CA PHE A 140 8.23 -4.43 13.90
C PHE A 140 8.81 -4.68 15.30
N ASN A 141 9.35 -3.64 15.95
CA ASN A 141 9.88 -3.75 17.31
C ASN A 141 8.80 -4.12 18.34
N GLN A 142 7.58 -3.61 18.19
CA GLN A 142 6.46 -3.97 19.08
C GLN A 142 6.06 -5.45 18.94
N ILE A 143 6.07 -5.98 17.72
CA ILE A 143 5.80 -7.39 17.46
C ILE A 143 6.91 -8.28 18.05
N LEU A 144 8.18 -7.90 17.86
CA LEU A 144 9.33 -8.66 18.36
C LEU A 144 9.43 -8.68 19.89
N THR A 145 9.19 -7.53 20.53
CA THR A 145 9.31 -7.41 22.00
C THR A 145 8.05 -7.87 22.73
N GLY A 146 6.93 -8.08 22.02
CA GLY A 146 5.64 -8.44 22.63
C GLY A 146 5.01 -7.33 23.49
N ILE A 147 5.65 -6.17 23.60
CA ILE A 147 5.16 -5.05 24.41
C ILE A 147 4.14 -4.27 23.58
N ILE A 148 2.88 -4.70 23.62
CA ILE A 148 1.75 -3.87 23.22
C ILE A 148 1.61 -2.79 24.29
N ARG A 149 2.24 -1.62 24.11
CA ARG A 149 1.93 -0.46 24.97
C ARG A 149 0.53 0.03 24.63
N PRO A 150 -0.48 -0.14 25.50
CA PRO A 150 -1.81 0.40 25.22
C PRO A 150 -1.73 1.93 25.15
N LYS A 151 -2.56 2.54 24.31
CA LYS A 151 -2.66 4.01 24.13
C LYS A 151 -2.84 4.75 25.48
N SER A 152 -3.38 4.10 26.50
CA SER A 152 -3.52 4.63 27.87
C SER A 152 -2.18 4.87 28.57
N ALA A 153 -1.17 4.03 28.34
CA ALA A 153 0.15 4.17 28.97
C ALA A 153 0.95 5.36 28.39
N GLN A 154 0.67 5.74 27.15
CA GLN A 154 1.32 6.87 26.47
C GLN A 154 0.75 8.23 26.94
N ALA A 155 -0.53 8.27 27.31
CA ALA A 155 -1.13 9.43 27.97
C ALA A 155 -0.66 9.54 29.43
N ALA A 156 -0.61 8.44 30.18
CA ALA A 156 -0.19 8.45 31.58
C ALA A 156 1.28 8.87 31.76
N GLY A 157 2.20 8.47 30.87
CA GLY A 157 3.60 8.88 30.92
C GLY A 157 3.87 10.36 30.59
N ALA A 158 2.92 11.04 29.94
CA ALA A 158 3.02 12.48 29.65
C ALA A 158 2.50 13.37 30.81
N PHE A 159 1.74 12.80 31.74
CA PHE A 159 1.25 13.48 32.95
C PHE A 159 2.02 13.07 34.22
N ALA A 160 2.94 12.10 34.13
CA ALA A 160 3.67 11.55 35.28
C ALA A 160 5.04 12.19 35.53
N ASN A 161 5.31 13.38 34.98
CA ASN A 161 6.42 14.20 35.50
C ASN A 161 6.02 15.66 35.71
N PRO A 162 5.42 15.99 36.87
CA PRO A 162 5.35 17.36 37.38
C PRO A 162 6.47 17.69 38.40
N ASP A 163 7.35 16.75 38.76
CA ASP A 163 8.10 16.83 40.02
C ASP A 163 9.60 17.20 39.86
N GLU A 164 10.00 17.81 38.73
CA GLU A 164 11.32 18.47 38.58
C GLU A 164 11.25 19.99 38.80
N GLY A 165 10.40 20.43 39.74
CA GLY A 165 10.38 21.82 40.18
C GLY A 165 9.89 21.91 41.61
N LEU A 166 10.76 22.45 42.49
CA LEU A 166 10.53 22.80 43.89
C LEU A 166 10.90 21.74 44.93
N GLU A 167 12.21 21.49 45.12
CA GLU A 167 12.78 21.44 46.48
C GLU A 167 14.22 21.97 46.42
N GLY A 168 14.33 23.29 46.58
CA GLY A 168 15.49 23.92 47.17
C GLY A 168 14.98 24.72 48.36
N GLU A 169 15.26 24.24 49.58
CA GLU A 169 15.61 25.00 50.79
C GLU A 169 16.46 24.08 51.69
#